data_AF-A0A953NXH7-F1
#
_entry.id   AF-A0A953NXH7-F1
#
_cell.length_a   1.000
_cell.length_b   1.000
_cell.length_c   1.000
_cell.angle_alpha   90.00
_cell.angle_beta   90.00
_cell.angle_gamma   90.00
#
_symmetry.space_group_name_H-M   'P 1'
#
loop_
_entity.id
_entity.type
_entity.pdbx_description
1 polymer ?
#
loop_
_entity_poly.entity_id
_entity_poly.type
_entity_poly.pdbx_seq_one_letter_code
_entity_poly.pdbx_strand_id
1 'polypeptide(L)'
;MDPSKLITCFEHYLALEGTTISRPHAEQTMLKKLNHSLTEDISVLLPAGVAFTDSDAIAAFEKIWFNLIVRMKGNPWKLSEQTIELIRKEKNPAFLRK
;
A
#
# COMPACT_ATOMS: atom_id res chain seq x y z
N MET A 1 8.90 7.90 -12.14
CA MET A 1 7.46 7.88 -12.46
C MET A 1 6.84 9.11 -11.84
N ASP A 2 6.06 9.88 -12.59
CA ASP A 2 5.38 11.07 -12.07
C ASP A 2 4.16 10.64 -11.21
N PRO A 3 4.14 10.95 -9.90
CA PRO A 3 3.03 10.56 -9.04
C PRO A 3 1.71 11.27 -9.35
N SER A 4 1.75 12.48 -9.89
CA SER A 4 0.54 13.20 -10.28
C SER A 4 -0.16 12.46 -11.43
N LYS A 5 0.62 12.07 -12.44
CA LYS A 5 0.13 11.23 -13.54
C LYS A 5 -0.42 9.88 -13.04
N LEU A 6 0.25 9.25 -12.06
CA LEU A 6 -0.24 8.01 -11.45
C LEU A 6 -1.63 8.18 -10.83
N ILE A 7 -1.82 9.22 -10.01
CA ILE A 7 -3.10 9.48 -9.33
C ILE A 7 -4.19 9.76 -10.36
N THR A 8 -3.91 10.57 -11.38
CA THR A 8 -4.87 10.84 -12.45
C THR A 8 -5.29 9.56 -13.19
N CYS A 9 -4.34 8.71 -13.54
CA CYS A 9 -4.65 7.42 -14.16
C CYS A 9 -5.47 6.53 -13.22
N PHE A 10 -5.12 6.46 -11.94
CA PHE A 10 -5.84 5.67 -10.95
C PHE A 10 -7.28 6.16 -10.75
N GLU A 11 -7.49 7.48 -10.55
CA GLU A 11 -8.83 8.08 -10.47
C GLU A 11 -9.63 7.81 -11.76
N HIS A 12 -8.99 7.87 -12.93
CA HIS A 12 -9.62 7.56 -14.21
C HIS A 12 -10.10 6.11 -14.29
N TYR A 13 -9.26 5.14 -13.90
CA TYR A 13 -9.66 3.72 -13.88
C TYR A 13 -10.82 3.46 -12.93
N LEU A 14 -10.78 4.03 -11.73
CA LEU A 14 -11.88 3.90 -10.77
C LEU A 14 -13.20 4.46 -11.31
N ALA A 15 -13.15 5.60 -12.01
CA ALA A 15 -14.31 6.18 -12.65
C ALA A 15 -14.90 5.29 -13.76
N LEU A 16 -14.05 4.64 -14.57
CA LEU A 16 -14.50 3.69 -15.60
C LEU A 16 -15.24 2.48 -14.99
N GLU A 17 -14.80 2.01 -13.82
CA GLU A 17 -15.43 0.90 -13.10
C GLU A 17 -16.60 1.36 -12.20
N GLY A 18 -16.97 2.65 -12.23
CA GLY A 18 -18.03 3.20 -11.38
C GLY A 18 -17.75 3.05 -9.88
N THR A 19 -16.48 2.87 -9.50
CA THR A 19 -16.06 2.59 -8.13
C THR A 19 -15.34 3.79 -7.55
N THR A 20 -15.43 3.97 -6.23
CA THR A 20 -14.66 5.00 -5.52
C THR A 20 -13.90 4.39 -4.36
N ILE A 21 -12.61 4.67 -4.27
CA ILE A 21 -11.77 4.26 -3.14
C ILE A 21 -11.37 5.52 -2.37
N SER A 22 -11.82 5.62 -1.13
CA SER A 22 -11.44 6.73 -0.26
C SER A 22 -10.04 6.51 0.32
N ARG A 23 -9.32 7.59 0.61
CA ARG A 23 -8.01 7.52 1.26
C ARG A 23 -8.02 6.71 2.57
N PRO A 24 -8.98 6.91 3.51
CA PRO A 24 -9.03 6.10 4.72
C PRO A 24 -9.17 4.60 4.46
N HIS A 25 -10.01 4.23 3.48
CA HIS A 25 -10.23 2.83 3.13
C HIS A 25 -8.97 2.21 2.50
N ALA A 26 -8.29 2.97 1.64
CA ALA A 26 -7.03 2.56 1.04
C ALA A 26 -5.93 2.35 2.10
N GLU A 27 -5.74 3.32 3.01
CA GLU A 27 -4.77 3.22 4.11
C GLU A 27 -5.04 2.00 5.01
N GLN A 28 -6.29 1.83 5.45
CA GLN A 28 -6.69 0.70 6.29
C GLN A 28 -6.41 -0.65 5.61
N THR A 29 -6.84 -0.80 4.35
CA THR A 29 -6.72 -2.08 3.62
C THR A 29 -5.26 -2.42 3.38
N MET A 30 -4.45 -1.42 3.02
CA MET A 30 -3.03 -1.61 2.78
C MET A 30 -2.33 -2.09 4.06
N LEU A 31 -2.48 -1.34 5.17
CA LEU A 31 -1.82 -1.65 6.45
C LEU A 31 -2.23 -3.04 6.98
N LYS A 32 -3.50 -3.44 6.79
CA LYS A 32 -3.96 -4.80 7.10
C LYS A 32 -3.29 -5.86 6.23
N LYS A 33 -3.19 -5.65 4.91
CA LYS A 33 -2.56 -6.60 3.97
C LYS A 33 -1.08 -6.84 4.27
N LEU A 34 -0.34 -5.80 4.64
CA LEU A 34 1.07 -5.93 5.01
C LEU A 34 1.26 -6.78 6.27
N ASN A 35 0.29 -6.73 7.19
CA ASN A 35 0.36 -7.52 8.41
C ASN A 35 0.05 -9.01 8.18
N HIS A 36 -0.88 -9.32 7.28
CA HIS A 36 -1.43 -10.67 7.17
C HIS A 36 -0.89 -11.55 6.04
N SER A 37 -0.79 -11.09 4.77
CA SER A 37 -0.82 -12.06 3.65
C SER A 37 -0.22 -11.57 2.31
N LEU A 38 0.42 -10.39 2.22
CA LEU A 38 0.82 -9.87 0.90
C LEU A 38 1.78 -10.81 0.14
N THR A 39 2.70 -11.48 0.83
CA THR A 39 3.62 -12.45 0.22
C THR A 39 2.90 -13.74 -0.20
N GLU A 40 1.94 -14.21 0.60
CA GLU A 40 1.10 -15.37 0.28
C GLU A 40 0.20 -15.09 -0.94
N ASP A 41 -0.49 -13.94 -0.95
CA ASP A 41 -1.37 -13.48 -2.03
C ASP A 41 -0.62 -13.40 -3.37
N ILE A 42 0.63 -12.97 -3.36
CA ILE A 42 1.45 -12.80 -4.57
C ILE A 42 2.08 -14.12 -5.02
N SER A 43 2.45 -15.00 -4.08
CA SER A 43 3.16 -16.25 -4.39
C SER A 43 2.46 -17.11 -5.45
N VAL A 44 1.12 -17.15 -5.46
CA VAL A 44 0.31 -17.92 -6.42
C VAL A 44 0.29 -17.32 -7.83
N LEU A 45 0.65 -16.04 -7.97
CA LEU A 45 0.68 -15.32 -9.24
C LEU A 45 2.08 -15.31 -9.86
N LEU A 46 3.10 -15.76 -9.12
CA LEU A 46 4.48 -15.73 -9.58
C LEU A 46 4.81 -16.94 -10.45
N PRO A 47 5.64 -16.76 -11.50
CA PRO A 47 6.24 -17.87 -12.22
C PRO A 47 7.06 -18.77 -11.28
N ALA A 48 7.19 -20.05 -11.66
CA ALA A 48 8.03 -20.99 -10.93
C ALA A 48 9.48 -20.46 -10.83
N GLY A 49 10.04 -20.50 -9.62
CA GLY A 49 11.40 -20.04 -9.33
C GLY A 49 11.54 -18.54 -9.08
N VAL A 50 10.46 -17.75 -9.17
CA VAL A 50 10.45 -16.33 -8.76
C VAL A 50 9.95 -16.24 -7.32
N ALA A 51 10.71 -15.56 -6.46
CA ALA A 51 10.33 -15.31 -5.07
C ALA A 51 9.95 -13.83 -4.88
N PHE A 52 8.98 -13.58 -4.00
CA PHE A 52 8.63 -12.26 -3.51
C PHE A 52 8.72 -12.28 -1.99
N THR A 53 9.80 -11.72 -1.47
CA THR A 53 10.15 -11.82 -0.04
C THR A 53 9.42 -10.76 0.79
N ASP A 54 9.47 -10.89 2.11
CA ASP A 54 8.94 -9.86 3.02
C ASP A 54 9.64 -8.50 2.81
N SER A 55 10.93 -8.49 2.47
CA SER A 55 11.65 -7.26 2.16
C SER A 55 11.12 -6.60 0.89
N ASP A 56 10.82 -7.40 -0.15
CA ASP A 56 10.24 -6.90 -1.39
C ASP A 56 8.83 -6.34 -1.16
N ALA A 57 8.04 -7.04 -0.33
CA ALA A 57 6.71 -6.61 0.09
C ALA A 57 6.75 -5.27 0.82
N ILE A 58 7.66 -5.10 1.78
CA ILE A 58 7.83 -3.83 2.50
C ILE A 58 8.28 -2.73 1.53
N ALA A 59 9.28 -2.96 0.68
CA ALA A 59 9.77 -1.95 -0.25
C ALA A 59 8.69 -1.51 -1.26
N ALA A 60 7.92 -2.46 -1.80
CA ALA A 60 6.79 -2.19 -2.68
C ALA A 60 5.69 -1.42 -1.96
N PHE A 61 5.39 -1.79 -0.70
CA PHE A 61 4.44 -1.08 0.14
C PHE A 61 4.84 0.38 0.30
N GLU A 62 6.07 0.66 0.74
CA GLU A 62 6.51 2.03 0.95
C GLU A 62 6.39 2.87 -0.32
N LYS A 63 6.75 2.29 -1.47
CA LYS A 63 6.66 2.96 -2.75
C LYS A 63 5.20 3.34 -3.08
N ILE A 64 4.25 2.44 -2.89
CA ILE A 64 2.83 2.71 -3.15
C ILE A 64 2.26 3.70 -2.13
N TRP A 65 2.65 3.57 -0.85
CA TRP A 65 2.22 4.48 0.21
C TRP A 65 2.56 5.93 -0.13
N PHE A 66 3.84 6.21 -0.40
CA PHE A 66 4.30 7.56 -0.71
C PHE A 66 3.84 8.04 -2.09
N ASN A 67 3.70 7.14 -3.07
CA ASN A 67 3.38 7.54 -4.43
C ASN A 67 1.90 7.70 -4.74
N LEU A 68 1.04 6.96 -4.06
CA LEU A 68 -0.39 6.92 -4.34
C LEU A 68 -1.21 7.28 -3.10
N ILE A 69 -1.11 6.47 -2.05
CA ILE A 69 -2.08 6.48 -0.94
C ILE A 69 -2.14 7.82 -0.22
N VAL A 70 -0.99 8.35 0.23
CA VAL A 70 -0.96 9.62 0.99
C VAL A 70 -1.35 10.83 0.15
N ARG A 71 -1.38 10.67 -1.19
CA ARG A 71 -1.73 11.72 -2.15
C ARG A 71 -3.18 11.63 -2.63
N MET A 72 -3.90 10.57 -2.27
CA MET A 72 -5.34 10.48 -2.52
C MET A 72 -6.08 11.58 -1.76
N LYS A 73 -7.20 12.07 -2.32
CA LYS A 73 -8.02 13.10 -1.67
C LYS A 73 -8.71 12.56 -0.41
N GLY A 74 -8.94 13.46 0.55
CA GLY A 74 -9.63 13.18 1.80
C GLY A 74 -8.69 13.05 3.00
N ASN A 75 -9.29 12.86 4.17
CA ASN A 75 -8.56 12.70 5.42
C ASN A 75 -7.89 11.32 5.48
N PRO A 76 -6.77 11.17 6.22
CA PRO A 76 -6.19 9.85 6.49
C PRO A 76 -7.11 9.00 7.37
N TRP A 77 -6.84 7.70 7.43
CA TRP A 77 -7.50 6.83 8.38
C TRP A 77 -7.02 7.12 9.80
N LYS A 78 -7.96 7.19 10.75
CA LYS A 78 -7.71 7.62 12.14
C LYS A 78 -6.64 6.79 12.85
N LEU A 79 -6.45 5.53 12.47
CA LEU A 79 -5.52 4.60 13.12
C LEU A 79 -4.23 4.38 12.31
N SER A 80 -4.00 5.14 11.23
CA SER A 80 -2.81 4.95 10.39
C SER A 80 -1.52 5.08 11.17
N GLU A 81 -1.34 6.17 11.92
CA GLU A 81 -0.12 6.40 12.71
C GLU A 81 0.12 5.30 13.74
N GLN A 82 -0.91 4.95 14.53
CA GLN A 82 -0.80 3.88 15.53
C GLN A 82 -0.45 2.53 14.90
N THR A 83 -1.06 2.19 13.77
CA THR A 83 -0.79 0.93 13.08
C THR A 83 0.60 0.89 12.47
N ILE A 84 1.07 2.02 11.92
CA ILE A 84 2.43 2.16 11.40
C ILE A 84 3.47 1.98 12.52
N GLU A 85 3.23 2.54 13.71
CA GLU A 85 4.11 2.34 14.87
C GLU A 85 4.16 0.88 15.33
N LEU A 86 3.03 0.17 15.33
CA LEU A 86 3.00 -1.26 15.62
C LEU A 86 3.84 -2.05 14.60
N ILE A 87 3.66 -1.79 13.30
CA ILE A 87 4.47 -2.43 12.24
C ILE A 87 5.96 -2.13 12.41
N ARG A 88 6.31 -0.90 12.81
CA ARG A 88 7.70 -0.52 13.07
C ARG A 88 8.31 -1.32 14.21
N LYS A 89 7.55 -1.52 15.28
CA LYS A 89 7.97 -2.28 16.46
C LYS A 89 8.10 -3.78 16.16
N GLU A 90 7.17 -4.34 15.38
CA GLU A 90 7.04 -5.79 15.21
C GLU A 90 7.78 -6.34 13.98
N LYS A 91 7.87 -5.58 12.89
CA LYS A 91 8.40 -6.06 11.60
C LYS A 91 9.63 -5.31 11.12
N ASN A 92 9.56 -3.98 11.03
CA ASN A 92 10.65 -3.18 10.47
C ASN A 92 10.72 -1.76 11.05
N PRO A 93 11.70 -1.45 11.92
CA PRO A 93 11.85 -0.12 12.53
C PRO A 93 11.99 1.04 11.54
N ALA A 94 12.44 0.78 10.30
CA ALA A 94 12.62 1.79 9.26
C ALA A 94 11.36 2.05 8.42
N PHE A 95 10.28 1.28 8.63
CA PHE A 95 9.07 1.33 7.80
C PHE A 95 8.50 2.75 7.69
N LEU A 96 8.38 3.26 6.46
CA LEU A 96 7.83 4.59 6.14
C LEU A 96 8.55 5.77 6.83
N ARG A 97 9.85 5.68 7.10
CA ARG A 97 10.65 6.77 7.69
C ARG A 97 11.40 7.66 6.67
N LYS A 98 10.97 7.70 5.41
CA LYS A 98 11.65 8.46 4.35
C LYS A 98 11.50 9.97 4.50
#